data_AF-A0A8H9GDT6-F1
#
_entry.id   AF-A0A8H9GDT6-F1
#
_cell.length_a   1.000
_cell.length_b   1.000
_cell.length_c   1.000
_cell.angle_alpha   90.00
_cell.angle_beta   90.00
_cell.angle_gamma   90.00
#
_symmetry.space_group_name_H-M   'P 1'
#
loop_
_entity.id
_entity.type
_entity.pdbx_description
1 polymer ?
#
loop_
_entity_poly.entity_id
_entity_poly.type
_entity_poly.pdbx_seq_one_letter_code
_entity_poly.pdbx_strand_id
1 'polypeptide(L)' 'MTAMTLDHRVPTLTRRERVILANLSEDATLEQIARRLYVTRNTVKTQVRSVYRKLGVSSRAEAIAKAQEYQLAD' A
#
# COMPACT_ATOMS: atom_id res chain seq x y z
N MET A 1 16.98 -27.30 -4.58
CA MET A 1 15.86 -26.37 -4.84
C MET A 1 15.81 -25.39 -3.69
N THR A 2 16.18 -24.14 -3.96
CA THR A 2 16.48 -23.12 -2.95
C THR A 2 15.23 -22.71 -2.17
N ALA A 3 15.35 -22.64 -0.85
CA ALA A 3 14.31 -22.26 0.09
C ALA A 3 13.77 -20.84 -0.20
N MET A 4 12.47 -20.73 -0.41
CA MET A 4 11.75 -19.47 -0.47
C MET A 4 11.19 -19.16 0.92
N THR A 5 12.07 -18.87 1.89
CA THR A 5 11.64 -18.42 3.22
C THR A 5 11.25 -16.94 3.11
N LEU A 6 10.06 -16.67 2.57
CA LEU A 6 9.45 -15.36 2.73
C LEU A 6 9.16 -15.18 4.21
N ASP A 7 9.69 -14.11 4.81
CA ASP A 7 9.25 -13.68 6.13
C ASP A 7 7.74 -13.38 6.06
N HIS A 8 6.91 -14.35 6.43
CA HIS A 8 5.44 -14.31 6.38
C HIS A 8 4.81 -13.39 7.43
N ARG A 9 5.59 -12.51 8.07
CA ARG A 9 5.05 -11.55 9.03
C ARG A 9 4.26 -10.50 8.27
N VAL A 10 2.93 -10.58 8.41
CA VAL A 10 2.00 -9.58 7.87
C VAL A 10 2.47 -8.18 8.31
N PRO A 11 2.81 -7.29 7.37
CA PRO A 11 3.35 -5.99 7.71
C PRO A 11 2.31 -5.13 8.43
N THR A 12 2.71 -4.51 9.54
CA THR A 12 1.82 -3.65 10.32
C THR A 12 1.67 -2.27 9.68
N LEU A 13 0.58 -2.11 8.93
CA LEU A 13 0.15 -0.82 8.40
C LEU A 13 -0.67 -0.05 9.44
N THR A 14 -0.44 1.26 9.52
CA THR A 14 -1.31 2.17 10.26
C THR A 14 -2.68 2.26 9.59
N ARG A 15 -3.68 2.78 10.31
CA ARG A 15 -5.02 3.03 9.74
C ARG A 15 -4.98 3.89 8.47
N ARG A 16 -4.14 4.93 8.43
CA ARG A 16 -3.99 5.79 7.24
C ARG A 16 -3.37 5.02 6.07
N GLU A 17 -2.33 4.24 6.33
CA GLU A 17 -1.66 3.42 5.31
C GLU A 17 -2.60 2.37 4.71
N ARG A 18 -3.47 1.74 5.52
CA ARG A 18 -4.52 0.84 5.00
C ARG A 18 -5.50 1.57 4.07
N VAL A 19 -5.96 2.75 4.45
CA VAL A 19 -6.85 3.57 3.59
C VAL A 19 -6.18 3.92 2.26
N ILE A 20 -4.88 4.26 2.29
CA ILE A 20 -4.11 4.50 1.07
C ILE A 20 -4.04 3.24 0.20
N LEU A 21 -3.73 2.08 0.80
CA LEU A 21 -3.64 0.81 0.08
C LEU A 21 -4.97 0.38 -0.55
N ALA A 22 -6.09 0.58 0.16
CA ALA A 22 -7.44 0.33 -0.36
C ALA A 22 -7.73 1.19 -1.59
N ASN A 23 -7.50 2.51 -1.51
CA ASN A 23 -7.69 3.41 -2.66
C ASN A 23 -6.74 3.07 -3.82
N LEU A 24 -5.52 2.61 -3.53
CA LEU A 24 -4.59 2.15 -4.57
C LEU A 24 -5.12 0.90 -5.29
N SER A 25 -5.90 0.06 -4.61
CA SER A 25 -6.50 -1.15 -5.19
C SER A 25 -7.71 -0.81 -6.08
N GLU A 26 -8.36 0.34 -5.86
CA GLU A 26 -9.45 0.86 -6.70
C GLU A 26 -8.97 1.67 -7.93
N ASP A 27 -7.70 1.54 -8.32
CA ASP A 27 -7.10 2.32 -9.42
C ASP A 27 -7.14 3.86 -9.26
N ALA A 28 -7.47 4.39 -8.07
CA ALA A 28 -7.50 5.83 -7.82
C ALA A 28 -6.11 6.48 -8.02
N THR A 29 -6.06 7.68 -8.61
CA THR A 29 -4.85 8.49 -8.74
C THR A 29 -4.49 9.17 -7.43
N LEU A 30 -3.23 9.60 -7.27
CA LEU A 30 -2.81 10.33 -6.06
C LEU A 30 -3.63 11.60 -5.83
N GLU A 31 -4.05 12.27 -6.91
CA GLU A 31 -4.92 13.45 -6.89
C GLU A 31 -6.35 13.11 -6.45
N GLN A 32 -6.91 11.97 -6.86
CA GLN A 32 -8.22 11.51 -6.41
C GLN A 32 -8.20 11.15 -4.93
N ILE A 33 -7.16 10.43 -4.49
CA ILE A 33 -6.95 10.06 -3.08
C ILE A 33 -6.80 11.31 -2.22
N ALA A 34 -6.01 12.29 -2.69
CA ALA A 34 -5.82 13.56 -1.99
C ALA A 34 -7.15 14.28 -1.75
N ARG A 35 -8.00 14.34 -2.78
CA ARG A 35 -9.35 14.92 -2.69
C ARG A 35 -10.25 14.15 -1.72
N ARG A 36 -10.30 12.81 -1.83
CA ARG A 36 -11.11 11.94 -0.95
C ARG A 36 -10.71 12.09 0.52
N LEU A 37 -9.42 12.26 0.79
CA LEU A 37 -8.87 12.33 2.15
C LEU A 37 -8.67 13.76 2.67
N TYR A 38 -9.06 14.79 1.90
CA TYR A 38 -8.88 16.20 2.24
C TYR A 38 -7.44 16.57 2.62
N VAL A 39 -6.46 16.05 1.87
CA VAL A 39 -5.03 16.32 2.05
C VAL A 39 -4.38 16.73 0.73
N THR A 40 -3.13 17.18 0.77
CA THR A 40 -2.38 17.48 -0.45
C THR A 40 -1.94 16.21 -1.18
N ARG A 41 -1.74 16.30 -2.49
CA ARG A 41 -1.13 15.22 -3.29
C ARG A 41 0.23 14.77 -2.74
N ASN A 42 1.04 15.71 -2.24
CA ASN A 42 2.37 15.39 -1.69
C ASN A 42 2.25 14.57 -0.38
N THR A 43 1.24 14.87 0.44
CA THR A 43 0.91 14.08 1.63
C THR A 43 0.57 12.64 1.24
N VAL A 44 -0.26 12.43 0.21
CA VAL A 44 -0.56 11.08 -0.32
C VAL A 44 0.71 10.40 -0.82
N LYS A 45 1.54 11.09 -1.62
CA LYS A 45 2.80 10.55 -2.15
C LYS A 45 3.72 10.04 -1.04
N THR A 46 3.85 10.77 0.07
CA THR A 46 4.64 10.35 1.23
C THR A 46 4.03 9.12 1.92
N GLN A 47 2.72 9.06 2.05
CA GLN A 47 2.05 7.88 2.63
C GLN A 47 2.21 6.65 1.74
N VAL A 48 2.08 6.77 0.41
CA VAL A 48 2.34 5.68 -0.55
C VAL A 48 3.76 5.15 -0.43
N ARG A 49 4.76 6.03 -0.30
CA ARG A 49 6.15 5.61 -0.05
C ARG A 49 6.31 4.85 1.26
N SER A 50 5.59 5.24 2.32
CA SER A 50 5.59 4.51 3.59
C SER A 50 4.97 3.12 3.44
N VAL A 51 3.83 3.02 2.74
CA VAL A 51 3.19 1.74 2.41
C VAL A 51 4.17 0.83 1.66
N TYR A 52 4.78 1.32 0.57
CA TYR A 52 5.71 0.55 -0.25
C TYR A 52 6.90 0.05 0.57
N ARG A 53 7.50 0.93 1.39
CA ARG A 53 8.60 0.55 2.29
C ARG A 53 8.18 -0.54 3.28
N LYS A 54 6.98 -0.46 3.86
CA LYS A 54 6.47 -1.45 4.83
C LYS A 54 6.09 -2.78 4.18
N LEU A 55 5.63 -2.75 2.93
CA LEU A 55 5.32 -3.95 2.16
C LEU A 55 6.57 -4.57 1.50
N GLY A 56 7.70 -3.85 1.47
CA GLY A 56 8.93 -4.29 0.80
C GLY A 56 8.82 -4.28 -0.73
N VAL A 57 8.04 -3.36 -1.29
CA VAL A 57 7.72 -3.29 -2.72
C VAL A 57 8.13 -1.95 -3.31
N SER A 58 8.20 -1.87 -4.64
CA SER A 58 8.62 -0.68 -5.38
C SER A 58 7.54 -0.11 -6.30
N SER A 59 6.49 -0.88 -6.58
CA SER A 59 5.45 -0.51 -7.53
C SER A 59 4.04 -0.67 -6.98
N ARG A 60 3.06 -0.01 -7.63
CA ARG A 60 1.63 -0.14 -7.30
C ARG A 60 1.16 -1.58 -7.48
N ALA A 61 1.56 -2.21 -8.58
CA ALA A 61 1.20 -3.58 -8.90
C ALA A 61 1.71 -4.56 -7.83
N GLU A 62 2.98 -4.44 -7.43
CA GLU A 62 3.53 -5.25 -6.33
C GLU A 62 2.82 -5.00 -5.00
N ALA A 63 2.48 -3.74 -4.68
CA ALA A 63 1.75 -3.40 -3.47
C ALA A 63 0.35 -4.03 -3.43
N ILE A 64 -0.38 -4.01 -4.55
CA ILE A 64 -1.69 -4.65 -4.68
C ILE A 64 -1.55 -6.18 -4.56
N ALA A 65 -0.57 -6.78 -5.25
CA ALA A 65 -0.32 -8.21 -5.16
C ALA A 65 -0.01 -8.65 -3.71
N LYS A 66 0.82 -7.89 -2.99
CA LYS A 66 1.10 -8.14 -1.57
C LYS A 66 -0.11 -7.90 -0.67
N ALA A 67 -0.95 -6.92 -0.98
CA ALA A 67 -2.19 -6.69 -0.24
C ALA A 67 -3.13 -7.90 -0.33
N GLN A 68 -3.24 -8.52 -1.51
CA GLN A 68 -4.03 -9.74 -1.73
C GLN A 68 -3.42 -10.95 -1.00
N GLU A 69 -2.10 -11.13 -1.09
CA GLU A 69 -1.37 -12.21 -0.38
C GLU A 69 -1.60 -12.17 1.14
N TYR A 70 -1.61 -10.97 1.72
CA TYR A 70 -1.77 -10.76 3.16
C TYR A 70 -3.22 -10.46 3.61
N GLN A 71 -4.20 -10.48 2.69
CA GLN A 71 -5.60 -10.11 2.98
C GLN A 71 -5.74 -8.72 3.66
N LEU A 72 -4.98 -7.73 3.17
CA LEU A 72 -4.93 -6.37 3.72
C LEU A 72 -5.86 -5.37 3.01
N ALA A 73 -6.50 -5.78 1.93
CA ALA A 73 -7.48 -4.98 1.20
C ALA A 73 -8.89 -5.43 1.63
N ASP A 74 -9.57 -4.58 2.41
CA ASP A 74 -11.01 -4.66 2.68
C ASP A 74 -11.79 -3.91 1.59
#